data_AF-A0A832RHY2-F1
#
_entry.id   AF-A0A832RHY2-F1
#
_cell.length_a   1.000
_cell.length_b   1.000
_cell.length_c   1.000
_cell.angle_alpha   90.00
_cell.angle_beta   90.00
_cell.angle_gamma   90.00
#
_symmetry.space_group_name_H-M   'P 1'
#
loop_
_entity.id
_entity.type
_entity.pdbx_description
1 polymer ?
#
loop_
_entity_poly.entity_id
_entity_poly.type
_entity_poly.pdbx_seq_one_letter_code
_entity_poly.pdbx_strand_id
1 'polypeptide(L)'
;MTELEEFADALLDQISVEINEEKDISTLSSRISEDSDFDVKFESPQQVTQRVKSDLVKKISEFTGISPSSNIEIEFPNLEELKRIKGKKVFATTDARDFVDKLFSALAKQDRQSIATVIKEDTAKFLVYSTYAKSYISKISTTYGDYLENTIYVNNFVLSSYPQIILYKQGKPYNLRFDTVNSGYVGALKMTILEELVHSIQTDLYEQNKTAVVEVNKINEELAKIILNLDDSIASKLAEYLQLPDVPPEFPIAKRANLFFTLNPDNFIVNVLGPDVMTFTKVEIDPTISSMIPQLLDIYQRWLGPIQRHHAAFSTMEGMAEFCVQKILADDEDFAQYLTTFMGTDISSYQVRKHMGKDLTNQVYSVHGKQTFEILIQNPPNTRELKDPQLYLKRISTK
;
A
#
# COMPACT_ATOMS: atom_id res chain seq x y z
N MET A 1 -22.11 -23.98 7.91
CA MET A 1 -20.97 -23.20 7.44
C MET A 1 -19.72 -23.88 7.97
N THR A 2 -18.73 -24.16 7.14
CA THR A 2 -17.44 -24.69 7.59
C THR A 2 -16.61 -23.57 8.21
N GLU A 3 -15.67 -23.89 9.10
CA GLU A 3 -14.76 -22.89 9.67
C GLU A 3 -14.03 -22.06 8.60
N LEU A 4 -13.63 -22.68 7.48
CA LEU A 4 -12.93 -21.99 6.40
C LEU A 4 -13.84 -21.03 5.62
N GLU A 5 -15.13 -21.34 5.53
CA GLU A 5 -16.11 -20.43 4.95
C GLU A 5 -16.34 -19.20 5.85
N GLU A 6 -16.33 -19.37 7.17
CA GLU A 6 -16.40 -18.24 8.12
C GLU A 6 -15.18 -17.32 7.97
N PHE A 7 -13.97 -17.88 7.76
CA PHE A 7 -12.78 -17.07 7.45
C PHE A 7 -12.90 -16.32 6.11
N ALA A 8 -13.49 -16.94 5.09
CA ALA A 8 -13.73 -16.28 3.81
C ALA A 8 -14.70 -15.11 3.96
N ASP A 9 -15.80 -15.32 4.69
CA ASP A 9 -16.80 -14.28 4.98
C ASP A 9 -16.18 -13.14 5.81
N ALA A 10 -15.42 -13.47 6.87
CA ALA A 10 -14.72 -12.48 7.68
C ALA A 10 -13.73 -11.63 6.87
N LEU A 11 -13.02 -12.21 5.90
CA LEU A 11 -12.12 -11.45 5.02
C LEU A 11 -12.88 -10.52 4.07
N LEU A 12 -14.01 -10.96 3.52
CA LEU A 12 -14.87 -10.12 2.68
C LEU A 12 -15.49 -8.98 3.50
N ASP A 13 -15.92 -9.26 4.74
CA ASP A 13 -16.45 -8.25 5.65
C ASP A 13 -15.41 -7.17 5.98
N GLN A 14 -14.14 -7.56 6.16
CA GLN A 14 -13.05 -6.62 6.40
C GLN A 14 -12.77 -5.66 5.24
N ILE A 15 -13.19 -5.99 4.01
CA ILE A 15 -13.08 -5.14 2.83
C ILE A 15 -14.44 -4.64 2.33
N SER A 16 -15.51 -4.84 3.12
CA SER A 16 -16.89 -4.54 2.72
C SER A 16 -17.12 -3.05 2.42
N VAL A 17 -16.46 -2.15 3.16
CA VAL A 17 -16.54 -0.70 2.92
C VAL A 17 -16.08 -0.36 1.51
N GLU A 18 -14.93 -0.92 1.10
CA GLU A 18 -14.43 -0.73 -0.26
C GLU A 18 -15.34 -1.37 -1.30
N ILE A 19 -15.81 -2.59 -1.06
CA ILE A 19 -16.75 -3.27 -1.97
C ILE A 19 -18.03 -2.44 -2.17
N ASN A 20 -18.51 -1.76 -1.12
CA ASN A 20 -19.67 -0.89 -1.21
C ASN A 20 -19.35 0.38 -2.01
N GLU A 21 -18.18 1.01 -1.79
CA GLU A 21 -17.74 2.17 -2.59
C GLU A 21 -17.61 1.80 -4.08
N GLU A 22 -17.04 0.64 -4.41
CA GLU A 22 -16.96 0.12 -5.78
C GLU A 22 -18.35 -0.02 -6.44
N LYS A 23 -19.35 -0.51 -5.69
CA LYS A 23 -20.74 -0.64 -6.16
C LYS A 23 -21.39 0.72 -6.34
N ASP A 24 -21.14 1.66 -5.43
CA ASP A 24 -21.68 3.02 -5.51
C ASP A 24 -21.11 3.77 -6.72
N ILE A 25 -19.80 3.68 -6.96
CA ILE A 25 -19.14 4.23 -8.16
C ILE A 25 -19.78 3.63 -9.43
N SER A 26 -19.93 2.31 -9.48
CA SER A 26 -20.49 1.61 -10.65
C SER A 26 -21.95 2.02 -10.89
N THR A 27 -22.75 2.11 -9.83
CA THR A 27 -24.17 2.49 -9.90
C THR A 27 -24.35 3.93 -10.34
N LEU A 28 -23.57 4.86 -9.76
CA LEU A 28 -23.60 6.27 -10.15
C LEU A 28 -23.13 6.45 -11.60
N SER A 29 -22.08 5.73 -12.02
CA SER A 29 -21.59 5.78 -13.40
C SER A 29 -22.65 5.34 -14.41
N SER A 30 -23.39 4.24 -14.11
CA SER A 30 -24.51 3.79 -14.95
C SER A 30 -25.60 4.85 -15.05
N ARG A 31 -26.00 5.42 -13.90
CA ARG A 31 -27.04 6.48 -13.86
C ARG A 31 -26.65 7.72 -14.66
N ILE A 32 -25.38 8.14 -14.60
CA ILE A 32 -24.88 9.29 -15.37
C ILE A 32 -24.94 8.97 -16.87
N SER A 33 -24.53 7.76 -17.27
CA SER A 33 -24.55 7.35 -18.68
C SER A 33 -25.96 7.27 -19.29
N GLU A 34 -26.98 7.10 -18.45
CA GLU A 34 -28.40 7.05 -18.83
C GLU A 34 -29.09 8.43 -18.76
N ASP A 35 -28.48 9.44 -18.15
CA ASP A 35 -29.04 10.79 -18.01
C ASP A 35 -28.83 11.59 -19.31
N SER A 36 -29.90 11.76 -20.08
CA SER A 36 -29.87 12.51 -21.35
C SER A 36 -29.46 13.97 -21.21
N ASP A 37 -29.54 14.54 -20.00
CA ASP A 37 -29.18 15.92 -19.74
C ASP A 37 -27.71 16.08 -19.30
N PHE A 38 -26.97 14.99 -19.17
CA PHE A 38 -25.52 14.99 -18.95
C PHE A 38 -24.79 14.90 -20.31
N ASP A 39 -24.59 16.06 -20.95
CA ASP A 39 -24.09 16.18 -22.33
C ASP A 39 -22.58 16.47 -22.45
N VAL A 40 -21.89 16.54 -21.31
CA VAL A 40 -20.45 16.81 -21.24
C VAL A 40 -19.62 15.53 -21.34
N LYS A 41 -18.42 15.63 -21.92
CA LYS A 41 -17.54 14.48 -22.14
C LYS A 41 -16.12 14.76 -21.66
N PHE A 42 -15.65 13.94 -20.73
CA PHE A 42 -14.26 13.92 -20.29
C PHE A 42 -13.41 13.09 -21.25
N GLU A 43 -12.15 13.49 -21.44
CA GLU A 43 -11.15 12.65 -22.10
C GLU A 43 -10.87 11.40 -21.25
N SER A 44 -10.59 10.25 -21.89
CA SER A 44 -10.22 9.05 -21.14
C SER A 44 -8.86 9.23 -20.43
N PRO A 45 -8.60 8.48 -19.33
CA PRO A 45 -7.29 8.55 -18.66
C PRO A 45 -6.12 8.32 -19.61
N GLN A 46 -6.28 7.43 -20.60
CA GLN A 46 -5.28 7.16 -21.63
C GLN A 46 -5.01 8.38 -22.53
N GLN A 47 -6.05 9.09 -22.98
CA GLN A 47 -5.90 10.26 -23.84
C GLN A 47 -5.17 11.40 -23.12
N VAL A 48 -5.56 11.70 -21.89
CA VAL A 48 -4.89 12.72 -21.07
C VAL A 48 -3.44 12.31 -20.79
N THR A 49 -3.20 11.04 -20.44
CA THR A 49 -1.85 10.51 -20.20
C THR A 49 -0.94 10.69 -21.41
N GLN A 50 -1.41 10.35 -22.61
CA GLN A 50 -0.65 10.51 -23.86
C GLN A 50 -0.26 11.97 -24.11
N ARG A 51 -1.14 12.91 -23.75
CA ARG A 51 -0.90 14.35 -23.89
C ARG A 51 0.12 14.89 -22.89
N VAL A 52 0.15 14.39 -21.65
CA VAL A 52 1.00 14.95 -20.58
C VAL A 52 2.32 14.20 -20.36
N LYS A 53 2.44 12.93 -20.76
CA LYS A 53 3.58 12.05 -20.42
C LYS A 53 4.94 12.65 -20.77
N SER A 54 5.10 13.16 -21.99
CA SER A 54 6.39 13.66 -22.49
C SER A 54 6.90 14.88 -21.69
N ASP A 55 5.99 15.79 -21.33
CA ASP A 55 6.30 16.95 -20.49
C ASP A 55 6.70 16.51 -19.07
N LEU A 56 5.97 15.57 -18.47
CA LEU A 56 6.29 15.06 -17.13
C LEU A 56 7.65 14.35 -17.08
N VAL A 57 7.96 13.50 -18.06
CA VAL A 57 9.27 12.83 -18.16
C VAL A 57 10.41 13.85 -18.26
N LYS A 58 10.21 14.91 -19.05
CA LYS A 58 11.18 16.01 -19.18
C LYS A 58 11.35 16.74 -17.84
N LYS A 59 10.26 17.12 -17.19
CA LYS A 59 10.28 17.80 -15.88
C LYS A 59 11.01 16.98 -14.81
N ILE A 60 10.79 15.67 -14.75
CA ILE A 60 11.52 14.78 -13.81
C ILE A 60 13.01 14.78 -14.10
N SER A 61 13.40 14.63 -15.37
CA SER A 61 14.81 14.60 -15.77
C SER A 61 15.52 15.92 -15.45
N GLU A 62 14.83 17.04 -15.68
CA GLU A 62 15.33 18.38 -15.38
C GLU A 62 15.45 18.61 -13.87
N PHE A 63 14.45 18.20 -13.09
CA PHE A 63 14.40 18.43 -11.65
C PHE A 63 15.30 17.50 -10.85
N THR A 64 15.32 16.20 -11.18
CA THR A 64 16.02 15.15 -10.42
C THR A 64 17.40 14.82 -10.97
N GLY A 65 17.60 14.98 -12.28
CA GLY A 65 18.85 14.61 -12.95
C GLY A 65 18.92 13.16 -13.38
N ILE A 66 17.87 12.42 -13.11
CA ILE A 66 17.73 11.02 -13.46
C ILE A 66 16.57 10.93 -14.44
N SER A 67 16.83 10.34 -15.61
CA SER A 67 15.79 10.15 -16.61
C SER A 67 15.05 8.84 -16.36
N PRO A 68 13.71 8.85 -16.30
CA PRO A 68 12.92 7.62 -16.35
C PRO A 68 13.28 6.76 -17.57
N SER A 69 13.19 5.44 -17.41
CA SER A 69 13.46 4.50 -18.51
C SER A 69 12.53 4.77 -19.71
N SER A 70 13.07 4.71 -20.92
CA SER A 70 12.28 4.82 -22.16
C SER A 70 11.27 3.68 -22.34
N ASN A 71 11.48 2.57 -21.64
CA ASN A 71 10.67 1.36 -21.74
C ASN A 71 9.52 1.34 -20.73
N ILE A 72 9.24 2.45 -20.04
CA ILE A 72 8.13 2.52 -19.09
C ILE A 72 6.79 2.45 -19.84
N GLU A 73 6.05 1.39 -19.53
CA GLU A 73 4.71 1.15 -20.01
C GLU A 73 3.68 1.82 -19.08
N ILE A 74 2.55 2.23 -19.64
CA ILE A 74 1.44 2.75 -18.84
C ILE A 74 0.18 1.99 -19.25
N GLU A 75 -0.43 1.31 -18.29
CA GLU A 75 -1.62 0.50 -18.46
C GLU A 75 -2.80 1.08 -17.69
N PHE A 76 -4.02 0.75 -18.15
CA PHE A 76 -5.28 1.29 -17.64
C PHE A 76 -6.21 0.15 -17.20
N PRO A 77 -5.79 -0.66 -16.21
CA PRO A 77 -6.51 -1.84 -15.78
C PRO A 77 -7.91 -1.52 -15.25
N ASN A 78 -8.83 -2.46 -15.43
CA ASN A 78 -10.15 -2.43 -14.80
C ASN A 78 -10.06 -2.82 -13.31
N LEU A 79 -11.19 -2.76 -12.61
CA LEU A 79 -11.25 -3.05 -11.16
C LEU A 79 -10.75 -4.45 -10.78
N GLU A 80 -11.12 -5.49 -11.56
CA GLU A 80 -10.68 -6.86 -11.26
C GLU A 80 -9.16 -7.00 -11.43
N GLU A 81 -8.61 -6.41 -12.49
CA GLU A 81 -7.19 -6.43 -12.78
C GLU A 81 -6.38 -5.62 -11.77
N LEU A 82 -6.87 -4.46 -11.34
CA LEU A 82 -6.28 -3.66 -10.25
C LEU A 82 -6.11 -4.48 -8.98
N LYS A 83 -7.15 -5.23 -8.56
CA LYS A 83 -7.07 -6.13 -7.41
C LYS A 83 -5.98 -7.18 -7.57
N ARG A 84 -5.84 -7.77 -8.77
CA ARG A 84 -4.77 -8.74 -9.05
C ARG A 84 -3.37 -8.10 -9.01
N ILE A 85 -3.22 -6.89 -9.53
CA ILE A 85 -1.96 -6.13 -9.47
C ILE A 85 -1.55 -5.85 -8.01
N LYS A 86 -2.50 -5.49 -7.13
CA LYS A 86 -2.23 -5.36 -5.69
C LYS A 86 -1.67 -6.66 -5.09
N GLY A 87 -2.14 -7.81 -5.54
CA GLY A 87 -1.58 -9.12 -5.17
C GLY A 87 -0.11 -9.30 -5.58
N LYS A 88 0.31 -8.76 -6.73
CA LYS A 88 1.72 -8.78 -7.16
C LYS A 88 2.60 -7.91 -6.25
N LYS A 89 2.09 -6.77 -5.78
CA LYS A 89 2.79 -5.83 -4.87
C LYS A 89 2.96 -6.33 -3.42
N VAL A 90 2.43 -7.51 -3.09
CA VAL A 90 2.65 -8.16 -1.79
C VAL A 90 4.09 -8.64 -1.60
N PHE A 91 4.84 -8.82 -2.70
CA PHE A 91 6.22 -9.36 -2.69
C PHE A 91 6.34 -10.63 -1.83
N ALA A 92 5.53 -11.62 -2.22
CA ALA A 92 5.54 -12.95 -1.62
C ALA A 92 6.85 -13.70 -1.92
N THR A 93 7.16 -14.72 -1.12
CA THR A 93 8.22 -15.68 -1.47
C THR A 93 7.88 -16.41 -2.77
N THR A 94 8.89 -16.95 -3.44
CA THR A 94 8.69 -17.69 -4.71
C THR A 94 7.69 -18.83 -4.57
N ASP A 95 7.70 -19.55 -3.44
CA ASP A 95 6.79 -20.66 -3.16
C ASP A 95 5.38 -20.21 -2.71
N ALA A 96 5.20 -18.94 -2.36
CA ALA A 96 3.90 -18.36 -2.02
C ALA A 96 3.24 -17.59 -3.18
N ARG A 97 3.96 -17.35 -4.28
CA ARG A 97 3.46 -16.53 -5.40
C ARG A 97 2.14 -17.04 -5.97
N ASP A 98 2.05 -18.33 -6.30
CA ASP A 98 0.82 -18.96 -6.82
C ASP A 98 -0.35 -18.85 -5.83
N PHE A 99 -0.08 -19.07 -4.54
CA PHE A 99 -1.06 -18.92 -3.49
C PHE A 99 -1.64 -17.50 -3.43
N VAL A 100 -0.77 -16.48 -3.44
CA VAL A 100 -1.20 -15.08 -3.38
C VAL A 100 -1.98 -14.69 -4.64
N ASP A 101 -1.56 -15.15 -5.81
CA ASP A 101 -2.28 -14.88 -7.07
C ASP A 101 -3.69 -15.50 -7.07
N LYS A 102 -3.85 -16.72 -6.55
CA LYS A 102 -5.16 -17.36 -6.36
C LYS A 102 -6.01 -16.60 -5.35
N LEU A 103 -5.46 -16.23 -4.19
CA LEU A 103 -6.18 -15.49 -3.15
C LEU A 103 -6.71 -14.16 -3.69
N PHE A 104 -5.86 -13.35 -4.31
CA PHE A 104 -6.27 -12.05 -4.86
C PHE A 104 -7.21 -12.19 -6.06
N SER A 105 -7.08 -13.25 -6.86
CA SER A 105 -8.04 -13.54 -7.94
C SER A 105 -9.43 -13.91 -7.40
N ALA A 106 -9.49 -14.69 -6.32
CA ALA A 106 -10.74 -15.06 -5.66
C ALA A 106 -11.41 -13.83 -5.00
N LEU A 107 -10.61 -13.00 -4.33
CA LEU A 107 -11.07 -11.72 -3.74
C LEU A 107 -11.55 -10.74 -4.80
N ALA A 108 -10.87 -10.66 -5.95
CA ALA A 108 -11.27 -9.78 -7.04
C ALA A 108 -12.69 -10.11 -7.56
N LYS A 109 -13.06 -11.38 -7.50
CA LYS A 109 -14.39 -11.89 -7.89
C LYS A 109 -15.38 -11.98 -6.74
N GLN A 110 -14.95 -11.68 -5.52
CA GLN A 110 -15.74 -11.87 -4.29
C GLN A 110 -16.25 -13.32 -4.16
N ASP A 111 -15.46 -14.29 -4.66
CA ASP A 111 -15.84 -15.70 -4.69
C ASP A 111 -15.47 -16.38 -3.37
N ARG A 112 -16.44 -16.40 -2.46
CA ARG A 112 -16.37 -17.04 -1.15
C ARG A 112 -15.86 -18.49 -1.20
N GLN A 113 -16.34 -19.29 -2.15
CA GLN A 113 -15.99 -20.72 -2.24
C GLN A 113 -14.54 -20.90 -2.69
N SER A 114 -14.10 -20.07 -3.64
CA SER A 114 -12.71 -20.04 -4.08
C SER A 114 -11.78 -19.57 -2.95
N ILE A 115 -12.17 -18.55 -2.16
CA ILE A 115 -11.40 -18.11 -0.99
C ILE A 115 -11.27 -19.26 0.02
N ALA A 116 -12.36 -19.93 0.39
CA ALA A 116 -12.34 -21.06 1.33
C ALA A 116 -11.43 -22.22 0.83
N THR A 117 -11.41 -22.44 -0.48
CA THR A 117 -10.54 -23.45 -1.11
C THR A 117 -9.07 -23.05 -1.01
N VAL A 118 -8.74 -21.79 -1.28
CA VAL A 118 -7.37 -21.27 -1.11
C VAL A 118 -6.92 -21.36 0.35
N ILE A 119 -7.78 -21.03 1.33
CA ILE A 119 -7.46 -21.17 2.76
C ILE A 119 -7.10 -22.63 3.10
N LYS A 120 -7.80 -23.59 2.50
CA LYS A 120 -7.56 -25.02 2.69
C LYS A 120 -6.23 -25.48 2.08
N GLU A 121 -5.77 -24.85 0.99
CA GLU A 121 -4.48 -25.19 0.37
C GLU A 121 -3.31 -24.90 1.33
N ASP A 122 -3.30 -23.73 1.97
CA ASP A 122 -2.28 -23.37 2.96
C ASP A 122 -2.81 -22.30 3.93
N THR A 123 -3.25 -22.74 5.11
CA THR A 123 -3.80 -21.85 6.13
C THR A 123 -2.74 -20.92 6.71
N ALA A 124 -1.47 -21.32 6.79
CA ALA A 124 -0.40 -20.46 7.29
C ALA A 124 -0.17 -19.28 6.34
N LYS A 125 -0.11 -19.54 5.04
CA LYS A 125 -0.02 -18.49 4.01
C LYS A 125 -1.26 -17.60 4.02
N PHE A 126 -2.45 -18.15 4.21
CA PHE A 126 -3.66 -17.35 4.35
C PHE A 126 -3.55 -16.33 5.50
N LEU A 127 -3.13 -16.77 6.69
CA LEU A 127 -3.00 -15.89 7.86
C LEU A 127 -2.06 -14.71 7.58
N VAL A 128 -0.96 -14.93 6.86
CA VAL A 128 -0.03 -13.88 6.47
C VAL A 128 -0.63 -12.97 5.39
N TYR A 129 -1.04 -13.54 4.25
CA TYR A 129 -1.35 -12.76 3.05
C TYR A 129 -2.75 -12.11 3.07
N SER A 130 -3.67 -12.59 3.90
CA SER A 130 -4.97 -11.92 4.13
C SER A 130 -4.82 -10.52 4.73
N THR A 131 -3.76 -10.26 5.51
CA THR A 131 -3.48 -8.92 6.06
C THR A 131 -3.17 -7.89 4.98
N TYR A 132 -2.53 -8.32 3.89
CA TYR A 132 -2.27 -7.49 2.73
C TYR A 132 -3.51 -7.27 1.89
N ALA A 133 -4.34 -8.32 1.71
CA ALA A 133 -5.63 -8.18 1.05
C ALA A 133 -6.47 -7.09 1.72
N LYS A 134 -6.58 -7.11 3.05
CA LYS A 134 -7.21 -6.05 3.82
C LYS A 134 -6.57 -4.69 3.53
N SER A 135 -5.25 -4.58 3.63
CA SER A 135 -4.54 -3.28 3.54
C SER A 135 -4.54 -2.65 2.14
N TYR A 136 -4.49 -3.48 1.09
CA TYR A 136 -4.36 -3.01 -0.29
C TYR A 136 -5.69 -2.94 -1.02
N ILE A 137 -6.59 -3.90 -0.79
CA ILE A 137 -7.90 -3.87 -1.44
C ILE A 137 -8.75 -2.75 -0.84
N SER A 138 -8.73 -2.53 0.48
CA SER A 138 -9.54 -1.49 1.16
C SER A 138 -9.24 -0.03 0.77
N LYS A 139 -8.37 0.19 -0.21
CA LYS A 139 -7.93 1.52 -0.66
C LYS A 139 -7.96 1.66 -2.19
N ILE A 140 -8.61 0.76 -2.91
CA ILE A 140 -8.60 0.79 -4.37
C ILE A 140 -9.28 2.07 -4.88
N SER A 141 -10.41 2.43 -4.30
CA SER A 141 -11.20 3.65 -4.57
C SER A 141 -10.39 4.93 -4.37
N THR A 142 -9.36 4.89 -3.53
CA THR A 142 -8.52 6.05 -3.17
C THR A 142 -7.10 5.97 -3.73
N THR A 143 -6.74 4.90 -4.44
CA THR A 143 -5.42 4.75 -5.08
C THR A 143 -5.53 5.06 -6.57
N TYR A 144 -4.85 6.10 -7.05
CA TYR A 144 -4.93 6.50 -8.46
C TYR A 144 -3.90 5.83 -9.37
N GLY A 145 -2.78 5.38 -8.83
CA GLY A 145 -1.71 4.75 -9.59
C GLY A 145 -0.91 3.73 -8.77
N ASP A 146 -0.18 2.86 -9.47
CA ASP A 146 0.86 2.02 -8.89
C ASP A 146 1.97 1.77 -9.91
N TYR A 147 3.22 1.85 -9.48
CA TYR A 147 4.38 1.35 -10.24
C TYR A 147 4.75 -0.09 -9.83
N LEU A 148 5.01 -0.94 -10.83
CA LEU A 148 5.51 -2.30 -10.65
C LEU A 148 6.30 -2.74 -11.90
N GLU A 149 7.55 -3.18 -11.72
CA GLU A 149 8.37 -3.86 -12.75
C GLU A 149 8.38 -3.18 -14.13
N ASN A 150 8.57 -1.85 -14.16
CA ASN A 150 8.55 -0.96 -15.34
C ASN A 150 7.17 -0.56 -15.90
N THR A 151 6.08 -0.99 -15.28
CA THR A 151 4.73 -0.60 -15.69
C THR A 151 4.11 0.32 -14.65
N ILE A 152 3.54 1.43 -15.12
CA ILE A 152 2.66 2.30 -14.35
C ILE A 152 1.22 1.87 -14.62
N TYR A 153 0.52 1.45 -13.58
CA TYR A 153 -0.89 1.07 -13.64
C TYR A 153 -1.72 2.25 -13.16
N VAL A 154 -2.43 2.90 -14.08
CA VAL A 154 -3.35 4.00 -13.75
C VAL A 154 -4.73 3.40 -13.45
N ASN A 155 -5.31 3.76 -12.30
CA ASN A 155 -6.61 3.26 -11.87
C ASN A 155 -7.73 3.79 -12.76
N ASN A 156 -8.00 3.07 -13.85
CA ASN A 156 -8.97 3.47 -14.85
C ASN A 156 -10.41 3.38 -14.31
N PHE A 157 -10.68 2.45 -13.38
CA PHE A 157 -11.99 2.32 -12.73
C PHE A 157 -12.38 3.62 -12.00
N VAL A 158 -11.49 4.16 -11.18
CA VAL A 158 -11.73 5.40 -10.43
C VAL A 158 -11.66 6.61 -11.35
N LEU A 159 -10.58 6.75 -12.12
CA LEU A 159 -10.29 7.98 -12.86
C LEU A 159 -11.20 8.20 -14.08
N SER A 160 -11.84 7.15 -14.61
CA SER A 160 -12.86 7.33 -15.65
C SER A 160 -14.24 7.73 -15.10
N SER A 161 -14.54 7.39 -13.84
CA SER A 161 -15.87 7.60 -13.24
C SER A 161 -15.96 8.82 -12.33
N TYR A 162 -14.98 9.02 -11.44
CA TYR A 162 -15.01 10.09 -10.43
C TYR A 162 -15.21 11.51 -10.97
N PRO A 163 -14.53 11.98 -12.04
CA PRO A 163 -14.78 13.33 -12.55
C PRO A 163 -16.24 13.54 -12.97
N GLN A 164 -16.86 12.53 -13.58
CA GLN A 164 -18.26 12.56 -13.95
C GLN A 164 -19.16 12.60 -12.71
N ILE A 165 -18.87 11.77 -11.70
CA ILE A 165 -19.61 11.71 -10.43
C ILE A 165 -19.55 13.05 -9.69
N ILE A 166 -18.37 13.66 -9.61
CA ILE A 166 -18.18 14.96 -8.96
C ILE A 166 -19.04 16.03 -9.65
N LEU A 167 -18.97 16.10 -10.99
CA LEU A 167 -19.75 17.08 -11.74
C LEU A 167 -21.26 16.80 -11.63
N TYR A 168 -21.67 15.54 -11.64
CA TYR A 168 -23.07 15.15 -11.48
C TYR A 168 -23.63 15.56 -10.11
N LYS A 169 -22.89 15.30 -9.03
CA LYS A 169 -23.26 15.69 -7.65
C LYS A 169 -23.36 17.20 -7.47
N GLN A 170 -22.64 17.97 -8.28
CA GLN A 170 -22.72 19.43 -8.29
C GLN A 170 -24.02 19.97 -8.90
N GLY A 171 -24.73 19.15 -9.69
CA GLY A 171 -26.03 19.48 -10.27
C GLY A 171 -25.98 20.41 -11.48
N LYS A 172 -27.14 20.56 -12.13
CA LYS A 172 -27.29 21.38 -13.34
C LYS A 172 -27.13 22.88 -13.06
N PRO A 173 -26.66 23.67 -14.05
CA PRO A 173 -26.19 23.23 -15.37
C PRO A 173 -24.72 22.76 -15.34
N TYR A 174 -24.45 21.56 -15.88
CA TYR A 174 -23.12 20.92 -15.82
C TYR A 174 -22.05 21.71 -16.57
N ASN A 175 -22.40 22.29 -17.73
CA ASN A 175 -21.49 23.08 -18.56
C ASN A 175 -20.82 24.26 -17.82
N LEU A 176 -21.49 24.84 -16.80
CA LEU A 176 -20.90 25.96 -16.04
C LEU A 176 -19.75 25.55 -15.12
N ARG A 177 -19.63 24.25 -14.79
CA ARG A 177 -18.63 23.73 -13.84
C ARG A 177 -17.72 22.69 -14.47
N PHE A 178 -17.97 22.33 -15.73
CA PHE A 178 -17.22 21.32 -16.46
C PHE A 178 -15.73 21.65 -16.52
N ASP A 179 -15.35 22.86 -16.93
CA ASP A 179 -13.95 23.24 -17.09
C ASP A 179 -13.17 23.12 -15.78
N THR A 180 -13.78 23.54 -14.67
CA THR A 180 -13.20 23.44 -13.33
C THR A 180 -12.99 21.97 -12.92
N VAL A 181 -14.00 21.11 -13.09
CA VAL A 181 -13.88 19.69 -12.74
C VAL A 181 -12.90 18.98 -13.68
N ASN A 182 -12.91 19.32 -14.97
CA ASN A 182 -12.01 18.76 -15.97
C ASN A 182 -10.54 19.15 -15.72
N SER A 183 -10.29 20.39 -15.33
CA SER A 183 -8.95 20.84 -14.94
C SER A 183 -8.46 20.07 -13.69
N GLY A 184 -9.29 19.91 -12.66
CA GLY A 184 -8.93 19.09 -11.50
C GLY A 184 -8.69 17.60 -11.83
N TYR A 185 -9.44 17.06 -12.79
CA TYR A 185 -9.22 15.69 -13.30
C TYR A 185 -7.88 15.54 -14.02
N VAL A 186 -7.54 16.49 -14.89
CA VAL A 186 -6.22 16.53 -15.56
C VAL A 186 -5.10 16.65 -14.53
N GLY A 187 -5.31 17.45 -13.48
CA GLY A 187 -4.38 17.59 -12.35
C GLY A 187 -4.15 16.28 -11.59
N ALA A 188 -5.22 15.53 -11.31
CA ALA A 188 -5.13 14.22 -10.67
C ALA A 188 -4.27 13.24 -11.49
N LEU A 189 -4.46 13.21 -12.81
CA LEU A 189 -3.68 12.38 -13.72
C LEU A 189 -2.21 12.82 -13.81
N LYS A 190 -1.94 14.13 -13.92
CA LYS A 190 -0.56 14.66 -13.90
C LYS A 190 0.16 14.25 -12.62
N MET A 191 -0.48 14.43 -11.46
CA MET A 191 0.07 14.04 -10.16
C MET A 191 0.38 12.54 -10.13
N THR A 192 -0.60 11.71 -10.51
CA THR A 192 -0.48 10.24 -10.49
C THR A 192 0.67 9.77 -11.37
N ILE A 193 0.72 10.21 -12.62
CA ILE A 193 1.77 9.81 -13.57
C ILE A 193 3.14 10.30 -13.07
N LEU A 194 3.22 11.50 -12.52
CA LEU A 194 4.46 12.06 -11.99
C LEU A 194 4.97 11.28 -10.77
N GLU A 195 4.10 10.95 -9.81
CA GLU A 195 4.43 10.14 -8.63
C GLU A 195 5.02 8.79 -9.06
N GLU A 196 4.35 8.08 -9.96
CA GLU A 196 4.78 6.75 -10.40
C GLU A 196 6.02 6.79 -11.31
N LEU A 197 6.21 7.85 -12.10
CA LEU A 197 7.47 8.06 -12.83
C LEU A 197 8.63 8.35 -11.86
N VAL A 198 8.40 9.01 -10.72
CA VAL A 198 9.43 9.18 -9.70
C VAL A 198 9.76 7.83 -9.04
N HIS A 199 8.77 6.98 -8.78
CA HIS A 199 9.05 5.62 -8.33
C HIS A 199 9.89 4.81 -9.32
N SER A 200 9.70 5.04 -10.63
CA SER A 200 10.46 4.33 -11.67
C SER A 200 11.96 4.61 -11.68
N ILE A 201 12.42 5.73 -11.12
CA ILE A 201 13.85 6.07 -11.04
C ILE A 201 14.51 5.61 -9.73
N GLN A 202 13.74 4.96 -8.84
CA GLN A 202 14.19 4.55 -7.49
C GLN A 202 14.61 3.07 -7.42
N THR A 203 15.16 2.50 -8.50
CA THR A 203 15.38 1.05 -8.65
C THR A 203 16.09 0.40 -7.45
N ASP A 204 17.19 0.97 -6.96
CA ASP A 204 17.93 0.37 -5.84
C ASP A 204 17.13 0.37 -4.53
N LEU A 205 16.36 1.43 -4.27
CA LEU A 205 15.46 1.50 -3.10
C LEU A 205 14.31 0.50 -3.26
N TYR A 206 13.76 0.37 -4.47
CA TYR A 206 12.70 -0.58 -4.78
C TYR A 206 13.15 -2.02 -4.54
N GLU A 207 14.35 -2.41 -5.00
CA GLU A 207 14.88 -3.77 -4.81
C GLU A 207 15.22 -4.05 -3.34
N GLN A 208 15.76 -3.06 -2.60
CA GLN A 208 15.97 -3.18 -1.16
C GLN A 208 14.65 -3.38 -0.41
N ASN A 209 13.63 -2.59 -0.77
CA ASN A 209 12.29 -2.71 -0.21
C ASN A 209 11.68 -4.09 -0.50
N LYS A 210 11.71 -4.53 -1.76
CA LYS A 210 11.20 -5.84 -2.20
C LYS A 210 11.87 -6.98 -1.43
N THR A 211 13.20 -6.97 -1.35
CA THR A 211 13.97 -7.99 -0.61
C THR A 211 13.59 -8.02 0.88
N ALA A 212 13.49 -6.85 1.51
CA ALA A 212 13.12 -6.75 2.90
C ALA A 212 11.70 -7.27 3.18
N VAL A 213 10.72 -6.95 2.32
CA VAL A 213 9.34 -7.45 2.44
C VAL A 213 9.27 -8.97 2.27
N VAL A 214 10.01 -9.54 1.31
CA VAL A 214 10.08 -11.01 1.12
C VAL A 214 10.61 -11.69 2.40
N GLU A 215 11.64 -11.12 3.04
CA GLU A 215 12.18 -11.64 4.30
C GLU A 215 11.17 -11.53 5.46
N VAL A 216 10.46 -10.39 5.58
CA VAL A 216 9.38 -10.22 6.56
C VAL A 216 8.30 -11.28 6.37
N ASN A 217 7.83 -11.47 5.13
CA ASN A 217 6.79 -12.44 4.80
C ASN A 217 7.23 -13.87 5.13
N LYS A 218 8.47 -14.24 4.82
CA LYS A 218 9.03 -15.55 5.17
C LYS A 218 9.01 -15.81 6.68
N ILE A 219 9.35 -14.82 7.49
CA ILE A 219 9.36 -14.93 8.96
C ILE A 219 7.92 -15.00 9.50
N ASN A 220 7.00 -14.22 8.93
CA ASN A 220 5.59 -14.27 9.31
C ASN A 220 4.94 -15.61 8.95
N GLU A 221 5.32 -16.24 7.83
CA GLU A 221 4.87 -17.59 7.49
C GLU A 221 5.42 -18.65 8.46
N GLU A 222 6.68 -18.52 8.88
CA GLU A 222 7.27 -19.39 9.90
C GLU A 222 6.52 -19.27 11.23
N LEU A 223 6.22 -18.05 11.67
CA LEU A 223 5.42 -17.82 12.86
C LEU A 223 4.03 -18.42 12.74
N ALA A 224 3.33 -18.21 11.61
CA ALA A 224 2.02 -18.79 11.39
C ALA A 224 2.04 -20.33 11.52
N LYS A 225 3.07 -20.98 10.98
CA LYS A 225 3.27 -22.44 11.12
C LYS A 225 3.52 -22.86 12.57
N ILE A 226 4.33 -22.11 13.32
CA ILE A 226 4.58 -22.37 14.75
C ILE A 226 3.26 -22.30 15.54
N ILE A 227 2.48 -21.23 15.34
CA ILE A 227 1.22 -21.01 16.06
C ILE A 227 0.18 -22.07 15.68
N LEU A 228 0.06 -22.42 14.40
CA LEU A 228 -0.89 -23.42 13.94
C LEU A 228 -0.59 -24.81 14.51
N ASN A 229 0.68 -25.13 14.74
CA ASN A 229 1.14 -26.41 15.28
C ASN A 229 1.17 -26.50 16.81
N LEU A 230 0.73 -25.47 17.55
CA LEU A 230 0.64 -25.54 19.01
C LEU A 230 -0.38 -26.61 19.42
N ASP A 231 -0.07 -27.37 20.47
CA ASP A 231 -1.02 -28.29 21.11
C ASP A 231 -2.23 -27.51 21.66
N ASP A 232 -3.42 -28.10 21.63
CA ASP A 232 -4.67 -27.43 22.06
C ASP A 232 -4.61 -26.92 23.51
N SER A 233 -3.90 -27.63 24.39
CA SER A 233 -3.71 -27.19 25.78
C SER A 233 -2.86 -25.92 25.86
N ILE A 234 -1.78 -25.83 25.08
CA ILE A 234 -0.92 -24.66 25.04
C ILE A 234 -1.68 -23.50 24.40
N ALA A 235 -2.32 -23.73 23.25
CA ALA A 235 -3.10 -22.71 22.56
C ALA A 235 -4.22 -22.13 23.45
N SER A 236 -4.92 -22.98 24.21
CA SER A 236 -5.99 -22.51 25.10
C SER A 236 -5.45 -21.73 26.30
N LYS A 237 -4.38 -22.22 26.95
CA LYS A 237 -3.72 -21.49 28.05
C LYS A 237 -3.17 -20.14 27.59
N LEU A 238 -2.59 -20.09 26.41
CA LEU A 238 -2.03 -18.86 25.85
C LEU A 238 -3.14 -17.87 25.47
N ALA A 239 -4.24 -18.34 24.90
CA ALA A 239 -5.40 -17.49 24.60
C ALA A 239 -6.02 -16.90 25.86
N GLU A 240 -6.15 -17.70 26.93
CA GLU A 240 -6.61 -17.23 28.25
C GLU A 240 -5.64 -16.22 28.87
N TYR A 241 -4.33 -16.49 28.83
CA TYR A 241 -3.30 -15.59 29.34
C TYR A 241 -3.32 -14.22 28.63
N LEU A 242 -3.50 -14.24 27.30
CA LEU A 242 -3.60 -13.05 26.46
C LEU A 242 -5.00 -12.41 26.49
N GLN A 243 -5.95 -12.98 27.25
CA GLN A 243 -7.33 -12.52 27.37
C GLN A 243 -8.05 -12.38 26.02
N LEU A 244 -7.79 -13.33 25.11
CA LEU A 244 -8.41 -13.34 23.80
C LEU A 244 -9.89 -13.75 23.89
N PRO A 245 -10.73 -13.33 22.92
CA PRO A 245 -12.12 -13.75 22.88
C PRO A 245 -12.24 -15.28 22.85
N ASP A 246 -13.20 -15.81 23.60
CA ASP A 246 -13.49 -17.25 23.61
C ASP A 246 -13.94 -17.73 22.23
N VAL A 247 -13.36 -18.84 21.79
CA VAL A 247 -13.65 -19.47 20.50
C VAL A 247 -14.25 -20.87 20.77
N PRO A 248 -15.41 -21.20 20.18
CA PRO A 248 -16.01 -22.51 20.36
C PRO A 248 -15.07 -23.66 19.94
N PRO A 249 -15.10 -24.82 20.61
CA PRO A 249 -14.19 -25.93 20.33
C PRO A 249 -14.21 -26.44 18.89
N GLU A 250 -15.32 -26.27 18.18
CA GLU A 250 -15.50 -26.63 16.78
C GLU A 250 -14.78 -25.71 15.78
N PHE A 251 -14.17 -24.61 16.25
CA PHE A 251 -13.35 -23.68 15.45
C PHE A 251 -11.87 -23.66 15.91
N PRO A 252 -11.13 -24.77 15.75
CA PRO A 252 -9.75 -24.88 16.24
C PRO A 252 -8.76 -23.97 15.49
N ILE A 253 -9.03 -23.60 14.25
CA ILE A 253 -8.19 -22.69 13.45
C ILE A 253 -8.41 -21.25 13.92
N ALA A 254 -9.64 -20.83 14.19
CA ALA A 254 -9.97 -19.49 14.67
C ALA A 254 -9.23 -19.12 15.96
N LYS A 255 -9.14 -20.06 16.92
CA LYS A 255 -8.35 -19.87 18.14
C LYS A 255 -6.87 -19.58 17.84
N ARG A 256 -6.28 -20.35 16.92
CA ARG A 256 -4.87 -20.18 16.51
C ARG A 256 -4.66 -18.93 15.66
N ALA A 257 -5.64 -18.55 14.85
CA ALA A 257 -5.61 -17.29 14.09
C ALA A 257 -5.60 -16.08 15.03
N ASN A 258 -6.45 -16.07 16.08
CA ASN A 258 -6.44 -15.02 17.10
C ASN A 258 -5.06 -14.92 17.79
N LEU A 259 -4.46 -16.06 18.13
CA LEU A 259 -3.09 -16.09 18.66
C LEU A 259 -2.07 -15.54 17.66
N PHE A 260 -2.14 -15.96 16.39
CA PHE A 260 -1.23 -15.47 15.35
C PHE A 260 -1.34 -13.96 15.18
N PHE A 261 -2.55 -13.40 15.03
CA PHE A 261 -2.71 -11.97 14.84
C PHE A 261 -2.31 -11.16 16.10
N THR A 262 -2.50 -11.70 17.29
CA THR A 262 -2.07 -11.06 18.55
C THR A 262 -0.55 -11.08 18.70
N LEU A 263 0.08 -12.20 18.38
CA LEU A 263 1.52 -12.44 18.51
C LEU A 263 2.29 -12.12 17.23
N ASN A 264 1.64 -11.62 16.19
CA ASN A 264 2.33 -11.16 15.00
C ASN A 264 3.22 -9.97 15.40
N PRO A 265 4.51 -9.94 15.04
CA PRO A 265 5.44 -8.91 15.48
C PRO A 265 4.92 -7.49 15.17
N ASP A 266 4.30 -7.29 14.00
CA ASP A 266 3.72 -6.01 13.62
C ASP A 266 2.66 -5.51 14.63
N ASN A 267 1.82 -6.42 15.14
CA ASN A 267 0.77 -6.06 16.10
C ASN A 267 1.30 -6.03 17.54
N PHE A 268 2.07 -7.04 17.92
CA PHE A 268 2.58 -7.21 19.27
C PHE A 268 3.56 -6.10 19.65
N ILE A 269 4.57 -5.85 18.81
CA ILE A 269 5.62 -4.89 19.13
C ILE A 269 5.06 -3.45 19.10
N VAL A 270 4.15 -3.13 18.17
CA VAL A 270 3.52 -1.80 18.12
C VAL A 270 2.68 -1.51 19.37
N ASN A 271 1.91 -2.50 19.85
CA ASN A 271 1.03 -2.30 21.01
C ASN A 271 1.77 -2.38 22.36
N VAL A 272 2.85 -3.16 22.45
CA VAL A 272 3.59 -3.38 23.69
C VAL A 272 4.76 -2.40 23.84
N LEU A 273 5.44 -2.06 22.73
CA LEU A 273 6.67 -1.26 22.74
C LEU A 273 6.47 0.14 22.11
N GLY A 274 5.28 0.43 21.57
CA GLY A 274 4.91 1.73 21.03
C GLY A 274 5.35 1.96 19.56
N PRO A 275 4.98 3.09 18.94
CA PRO A 275 5.22 3.37 17.52
C PRO A 275 6.70 3.52 17.15
N ASP A 276 7.60 3.58 18.15
CA ASP A 276 9.04 3.75 17.98
C ASP A 276 9.80 2.44 17.70
N VAL A 277 9.07 1.38 17.29
CA VAL A 277 9.60 0.08 16.80
C VAL A 277 10.87 0.24 15.95
N MET A 278 10.84 1.29 15.15
CA MET A 278 11.85 1.79 14.23
C MET A 278 13.23 2.06 14.83
N THR A 279 13.40 2.11 16.15
CA THR A 279 14.70 2.42 16.80
C THR A 279 15.21 1.34 17.74
N PHE A 280 14.45 0.26 17.94
CA PHE A 280 14.90 -0.82 18.81
C PHE A 280 16.03 -1.62 18.18
N THR A 281 16.89 -2.13 19.06
CA THR A 281 17.97 -3.06 18.73
C THR A 281 17.78 -4.44 19.39
N LYS A 282 16.82 -4.56 20.30
CA LYS A 282 16.51 -5.78 21.06
C LYS A 282 15.01 -5.87 21.31
N VAL A 283 14.51 -7.10 21.35
CA VAL A 283 13.12 -7.40 21.70
C VAL A 283 13.11 -8.22 22.99
N GLU A 284 12.18 -7.89 23.89
CA GLU A 284 11.92 -8.67 25.09
C GLU A 284 10.51 -9.28 24.98
N ILE A 285 10.36 -10.50 25.48
CA ILE A 285 9.08 -11.21 25.48
C ILE A 285 8.77 -11.61 26.92
N ASP A 286 7.51 -11.48 27.28
CA ASP A 286 6.98 -11.94 28.55
C ASP A 286 7.43 -13.40 28.84
N PRO A 287 8.01 -13.68 30.03
CA PRO A 287 8.52 -15.00 30.37
C PRO A 287 7.48 -16.13 30.28
N THR A 288 6.21 -15.83 30.58
CA THR A 288 5.11 -16.79 30.48
C THR A 288 4.86 -17.15 29.03
N ILE A 289 4.77 -16.16 28.14
CA ILE A 289 4.64 -16.39 26.69
C ILE A 289 5.85 -17.15 26.16
N SER A 290 7.06 -16.74 26.55
CA SER A 290 8.30 -17.40 26.14
C SER A 290 8.38 -18.86 26.59
N SER A 291 7.83 -19.20 27.76
CA SER A 291 7.76 -20.59 28.22
C SER A 291 6.81 -21.46 27.38
N MET A 292 5.74 -20.86 26.82
CA MET A 292 4.76 -21.55 25.97
C MET A 292 5.20 -21.62 24.51
N ILE A 293 5.93 -20.60 24.02
CA ILE A 293 6.49 -20.55 22.66
C ILE A 293 7.97 -20.14 22.74
N PRO A 294 8.89 -21.07 23.04
CA PRO A 294 10.31 -20.76 23.22
C PRO A 294 10.98 -20.13 21.99
N GLN A 295 10.46 -20.40 20.79
CA GLN A 295 10.99 -19.92 19.53
C GLN A 295 10.61 -18.45 19.22
N LEU A 296 9.66 -17.86 19.96
CA LEU A 296 9.08 -16.56 19.61
C LEU A 296 10.11 -15.42 19.68
N LEU A 297 11.05 -15.47 20.63
CA LEU A 297 12.09 -14.45 20.79
C LEU A 297 13.01 -14.39 19.57
N ASP A 298 13.42 -15.55 19.06
CA ASP A 298 14.24 -15.65 17.86
C ASP A 298 13.49 -15.11 16.63
N ILE A 299 12.21 -15.46 16.47
CA ILE A 299 11.35 -14.94 15.40
C ILE A 299 11.32 -13.40 15.41
N TYR A 300 11.03 -12.80 16.56
CA TYR A 300 10.96 -11.34 16.69
C TYR A 300 12.31 -10.66 16.43
N GLN A 301 13.39 -11.26 16.94
CA GLN A 301 14.74 -10.73 16.74
C GLN A 301 15.16 -10.78 15.26
N ARG A 302 14.81 -11.85 14.53
CA ARG A 302 15.03 -11.96 13.09
C ARG A 302 14.15 -11.03 12.28
N TRP A 303 12.91 -10.80 12.71
CA TRP A 303 11.95 -9.94 12.02
C TRP A 303 12.34 -8.45 12.02
N LEU A 304 12.98 -7.99 13.10
CA LEU A 304 13.28 -6.56 13.32
C LEU A 304 14.16 -5.94 12.23
N GLY A 305 15.18 -6.64 11.74
CA GLY A 305 16.10 -6.11 10.72
C GLY A 305 15.42 -5.87 9.37
N PRO A 306 14.77 -6.90 8.78
CA PRO A 306 14.00 -6.76 7.54
C PRO A 306 12.92 -5.68 7.61
N ILE A 307 12.10 -5.63 8.66
CA ILE A 307 11.02 -4.63 8.71
C ILE A 307 11.56 -3.20 8.78
N GLN A 308 12.66 -2.97 9.51
CA GLN A 308 13.31 -1.66 9.57
C GLN A 308 13.85 -1.24 8.19
N ARG A 309 14.44 -2.18 7.43
CA ARG A 309 14.89 -1.93 6.04
C ARG A 309 13.71 -1.61 5.12
N HIS A 310 12.63 -2.40 5.19
CA HIS A 310 11.40 -2.15 4.44
C HIS A 310 10.89 -0.74 4.71
N HIS A 311 10.68 -0.38 5.97
CA HIS A 311 10.15 0.93 6.31
C HIS A 311 11.08 2.07 5.92
N ALA A 312 12.40 1.89 6.04
CA ALA A 312 13.35 2.93 5.66
C ALA A 312 13.35 3.18 4.15
N ALA A 313 13.44 2.12 3.35
CA ALA A 313 13.39 2.21 1.90
C ALA A 313 12.04 2.76 1.43
N PHE A 314 10.93 2.20 1.91
CA PHE A 314 9.58 2.64 1.56
C PHE A 314 9.35 4.12 1.89
N SER A 315 9.68 4.57 3.11
CA SER A 315 9.47 5.98 3.49
C SER A 315 10.31 6.91 2.63
N THR A 316 11.55 6.53 2.28
CA THR A 316 12.40 7.32 1.40
C THR A 316 11.81 7.43 0.00
N MET A 317 11.33 6.32 -0.57
CA MET A 317 10.70 6.27 -1.89
C MET A 317 9.46 7.19 -1.96
N GLU A 318 8.53 7.03 -1.03
CA GLU A 318 7.31 7.83 -0.97
C GLU A 318 7.62 9.31 -0.69
N GLY A 319 8.60 9.59 0.16
CA GLY A 319 9.03 10.95 0.49
C GLY A 319 9.63 11.69 -0.70
N MET A 320 10.46 11.01 -1.49
CA MET A 320 10.99 11.55 -2.75
C MET A 320 9.87 11.81 -3.75
N ALA A 321 8.91 10.90 -3.88
CA ALA A 321 7.79 11.05 -4.80
C ALA A 321 6.88 12.23 -4.42
N GLU A 322 6.49 12.34 -3.14
CA GLU A 322 5.70 13.47 -2.62
C GLU A 322 6.45 14.80 -2.81
N PHE A 323 7.74 14.84 -2.50
CA PHE A 323 8.58 16.03 -2.68
C PHE A 323 8.63 16.47 -4.14
N CYS A 324 8.87 15.55 -5.07
CA CYS A 324 8.89 15.83 -6.50
C CYS A 324 7.55 16.35 -7.01
N VAL A 325 6.44 15.69 -6.65
CA VAL A 325 5.09 16.14 -7.05
C VAL A 325 4.85 17.59 -6.62
N GLN A 326 5.11 17.90 -5.34
CA GLN A 326 4.87 19.24 -4.80
C GLN A 326 5.77 20.31 -5.41
N LYS A 327 7.00 19.98 -5.80
CA LYS A 327 7.93 20.95 -6.37
C LYS A 327 7.75 21.13 -7.88
N ILE A 328 7.47 20.06 -8.61
CA ILE A 328 7.35 20.09 -10.07
C ILE A 328 5.99 20.64 -10.50
N LEU A 329 4.92 20.36 -9.74
CA LEU A 329 3.56 20.83 -10.06
C LEU A 329 3.13 22.06 -9.23
N ALA A 330 4.05 22.69 -8.49
CA ALA A 330 3.74 23.81 -7.60
C ALA A 330 2.92 24.93 -8.26
N ASP A 331 3.25 25.25 -9.52
CA ASP A 331 2.64 26.32 -10.30
C ASP A 331 1.71 25.78 -11.41
N ASP A 332 1.34 24.50 -11.37
CA ASP A 332 0.46 23.88 -12.38
C ASP A 332 -1.02 24.13 -12.01
N GLU A 333 -1.75 24.86 -12.87
CA GLU A 333 -3.14 25.25 -12.62
C GLU A 333 -4.08 24.04 -12.47
N ASP A 334 -3.88 22.99 -13.26
CA ASP A 334 -4.67 21.76 -13.17
C ASP A 334 -4.43 21.05 -11.83
N PHE A 335 -3.17 21.01 -11.38
CA PHE A 335 -2.85 20.46 -10.08
C PHE A 335 -3.42 21.29 -8.93
N ALA A 336 -3.36 22.63 -9.00
CA ALA A 336 -4.03 23.49 -8.02
C ALA A 336 -5.55 23.24 -7.99
N GLN A 337 -6.17 23.03 -9.15
CA GLN A 337 -7.59 22.70 -9.24
C GLN A 337 -7.90 21.30 -8.69
N TYR A 338 -7.00 20.33 -8.87
CA TYR A 338 -7.10 19.00 -8.26
C TYR A 338 -7.15 19.09 -6.72
N LEU A 339 -6.23 19.85 -6.12
CA LEU A 339 -6.17 20.04 -4.67
C LEU A 339 -7.46 20.63 -4.08
N THR A 340 -8.21 21.42 -4.85
CA THR A 340 -9.46 22.03 -4.39
C THR A 340 -10.70 21.18 -4.70
N THR A 341 -10.68 20.40 -5.78
CA THR A 341 -11.86 19.70 -6.31
C THR A 341 -11.93 18.23 -5.86
N PHE A 342 -10.79 17.58 -5.69
CA PHE A 342 -10.68 16.15 -5.40
C PHE A 342 -10.09 15.87 -4.01
N MET A 343 -9.20 16.74 -3.49
CA MET A 343 -8.63 16.57 -2.15
C MET A 343 -9.55 17.14 -1.07
N GLY A 344 -10.59 16.39 -0.74
CA GLY A 344 -11.35 16.53 0.50
C GLY A 344 -11.54 15.15 1.12
N THR A 345 -11.07 14.97 2.35
CA THR A 345 -11.20 13.79 3.24
C THR A 345 -10.22 12.63 3.02
N ASP A 346 -9.12 12.59 3.80
CA ASP A 346 -8.89 11.62 4.90
C ASP A 346 -7.38 11.57 5.28
N ILE A 347 -7.08 11.74 6.57
CA ILE A 347 -5.72 11.86 7.12
C ILE A 347 -5.38 10.53 7.80
N SER A 348 -4.75 9.59 7.08
CA SER A 348 -4.36 8.28 7.61
C SER A 348 -2.87 8.21 7.97
N SER A 349 -2.47 7.17 8.72
CA SER A 349 -1.08 6.85 9.11
C SER A 349 -0.08 6.72 7.94
N TYR A 350 -0.59 6.60 6.71
CA TYR A 350 0.19 6.68 5.47
C TYR A 350 0.83 8.06 5.29
N GLN A 351 0.12 9.15 5.63
CA GLN A 351 0.64 10.51 5.52
C GLN A 351 1.81 10.75 6.47
N VAL A 352 1.79 10.21 7.69
CA VAL A 352 2.90 10.36 8.66
C VAL A 352 4.22 9.81 8.12
N ARG A 353 4.18 8.64 7.45
CA ARG A 353 5.38 8.04 6.84
C ARG A 353 5.84 8.78 5.58
N LYS A 354 4.89 9.21 4.73
CA LYS A 354 5.18 10.09 3.59
C LYS A 354 5.86 11.38 4.05
N HIS A 355 5.38 11.98 5.13
CA HIS A 355 5.94 13.20 5.71
C HIS A 355 7.38 13.03 6.22
N MET A 356 7.72 11.95 6.94
CA MET A 356 9.10 11.73 7.40
C MET A 356 10.10 11.61 6.24
N GLY A 357 9.76 10.83 5.21
CA GLY A 357 10.60 10.68 4.03
C GLY A 357 10.74 11.99 3.25
N LYS A 358 9.65 12.76 3.14
CA LYS A 358 9.66 14.06 2.49
C LYS A 358 10.48 15.08 3.27
N ASP A 359 10.41 15.10 4.59
CA ASP A 359 11.20 15.99 5.44
C ASP A 359 12.70 15.71 5.28
N LEU A 360 13.11 14.44 5.28
CA LEU A 360 14.47 14.05 4.94
C LEU A 360 14.85 14.54 3.54
N THR A 361 14.01 14.25 2.53
CA THR A 361 14.28 14.64 1.14
C THR A 361 14.47 16.16 1.02
N ASN A 362 13.61 16.94 1.66
CA ASN A 362 13.68 18.40 1.68
C ASN A 362 14.97 18.90 2.35
N GLN A 363 15.38 18.31 3.47
CA GLN A 363 16.63 18.69 4.14
C GLN A 363 17.86 18.38 3.28
N VAL A 364 17.93 17.19 2.67
CA VAL A 364 19.03 16.82 1.76
C VAL A 364 19.03 17.73 0.53
N TYR A 365 17.86 18.04 -0.04
CA TYR A 365 17.70 18.95 -1.17
C TYR A 365 18.17 20.37 -0.87
N SER A 366 17.94 20.88 0.34
CA SER A 366 18.42 22.20 0.73
C SER A 366 19.95 22.34 0.71
N VAL A 367 20.68 21.23 0.85
CA VAL A 367 22.15 21.20 0.88
C VAL A 367 22.74 20.79 -0.47
N HIS A 368 22.18 19.77 -1.11
CA HIS A 368 22.75 19.13 -2.30
C HIS A 368 21.98 19.41 -3.60
N GLY A 369 20.83 20.10 -3.51
CA GLY A 369 19.97 20.39 -4.65
C GLY A 369 19.63 19.13 -5.45
N LYS A 370 19.84 19.21 -6.77
CA LYS A 370 19.54 18.14 -7.73
C LYS A 370 20.24 16.80 -7.41
N GLN A 371 21.42 16.80 -6.78
CA GLN A 371 22.15 15.57 -6.45
C GLN A 371 21.47 14.72 -5.35
N THR A 372 20.48 15.29 -4.65
CA THR A 372 19.75 14.63 -3.56
C THR A 372 19.17 13.29 -3.93
N PHE A 373 18.59 13.17 -5.13
CA PHE A 373 17.91 11.94 -5.53
C PHE A 373 18.90 10.80 -5.72
N GLU A 374 20.03 11.06 -6.37
CA GLU A 374 21.10 10.09 -6.53
C GLU A 374 21.71 9.71 -5.16
N ILE A 375 21.93 10.69 -4.28
CA ILE A 375 22.44 10.46 -2.91
C ILE A 375 21.50 9.54 -2.11
N LEU A 376 20.19 9.81 -2.11
CA LEU A 376 19.21 9.01 -1.36
C LEU A 376 19.05 7.60 -1.92
N ILE A 377 19.18 7.42 -3.24
CA ILE A 377 19.12 6.10 -3.89
C ILE A 377 20.37 5.28 -3.56
N GLN A 378 21.57 5.86 -3.72
CA GLN A 378 22.84 5.15 -3.55
C GLN A 378 23.25 4.99 -2.08
N ASN A 379 22.80 5.91 -1.21
CA ASN A 379 23.06 5.85 0.23
C ASN A 379 21.74 5.98 1.01
N PRO A 380 20.84 4.99 0.99
CA PRO A 380 19.56 5.07 1.68
C PRO A 380 19.73 5.37 3.17
N PRO A 381 18.80 6.13 3.78
CA PRO A 381 18.79 6.35 5.21
C PRO A 381 18.40 5.07 5.95
N ASN A 382 18.78 4.96 7.21
CA ASN A 382 18.11 4.04 8.13
C ASN A 382 16.89 4.73 8.80
N THR A 383 16.14 3.96 9.57
CA THR A 383 14.94 4.41 10.28
C THR A 383 15.20 5.53 11.30
N ARG A 384 16.38 5.56 11.94
CA ARG A 384 16.77 6.63 12.87
C ARG A 384 17.10 7.92 12.12
N GLU A 385 17.76 7.80 10.99
CA GLU A 385 18.10 8.92 10.09
C GLU A 385 16.88 9.55 9.43
N LEU A 386 15.82 8.76 9.18
CA LEU A 386 14.52 9.31 8.75
C LEU A 386 13.84 10.14 9.83
N LYS A 387 14.02 9.81 11.11
CA LYS A 387 13.50 10.59 12.25
C LYS A 387 14.33 11.84 12.53
N ASP A 388 15.64 11.74 12.33
CA ASP A 388 16.58 12.84 12.52
C ASP A 388 17.48 12.98 11.28
N PRO A 389 17.01 13.74 10.26
CA PRO A 389 17.77 13.96 9.03
C PRO A 389 19.16 14.57 9.22
N GLN A 390 19.45 15.21 10.36
CA GLN A 390 20.79 15.74 10.64
C GLN A 390 21.82 14.61 10.82
N LEU A 391 21.40 13.46 11.37
CA LEU A 391 22.25 12.28 11.45
C LEU A 391 22.62 11.77 10.05
N TYR A 392 21.67 11.79 9.12
CA TYR A 392 21.90 11.41 7.73
C TYR A 392 22.92 12.34 7.06
N LEU A 393 22.69 13.66 7.14
CA LEU A 393 23.58 14.68 6.58
C LEU A 393 25.00 14.55 7.12
N LYS A 394 25.14 14.31 8.43
CA LYS A 394 26.45 14.07 9.05
C LYS A 394 27.12 12.83 8.46
N ARG A 395 26.40 11.70 8.31
CA ARG A 395 26.95 10.45 7.76
C ARG A 395 27.47 10.65 6.34
N ILE A 396 26.70 11.32 5.47
CA ILE A 396 27.09 11.51 4.06
C ILE A 396 28.19 12.57 3.90
N SER A 397 28.33 13.51 4.84
CA SER A 397 29.41 14.52 4.82
C SER A 397 30.77 13.97 5.28
N THR A 398 30.79 12.78 5.89
CA THR A 398 32.02 12.14 6.40
C THR A 398 32.58 11.08 5.44
N LYS A 399 31.96 10.91 4.27
CA LYS A 399 32.45 10.12 3.13
C LYS A 399 33.06 11.08 2.10
#